data_AF-A0A355UJ06-F1
#
_entry.id   AF-A0A355UJ06-F1
#
_cell.length_a   1.000
_cell.length_b   1.000
_cell.length_c   1.000
_cell.angle_alpha   90.00
_cell.angle_beta   90.00
_cell.angle_gamma   90.00
#
_symmetry.space_group_name_H-M   'P 1'
#
loop_
_entity.id
_entity.type
_entity.pdbx_description
1 polymer ?
#
loop_
_entity_poly.entity_id
_entity_poly.type
_entity_poly.pdbx_seq_one_letter_code
_entity_poly.pdbx_strand_id
1 'polypeptide(L)'
;SRYDSILEVKDLKAANLFSFTTNNRVGLLTATGALVYEPYFESVSVYKANDIVYIKAKMPNGRMALLDTEGKVIIQPIYEDVFVTEDELLLTKFNNKYGIVNFDGLGYLYPEFDTVKVMIDEDTFFVASMGEKNMVFNTNSDVVEYFDKDTVISFVEVENTSLFPFAWIEEPTADIVRYIGGGNFYVRENDKLRILNRKGEEVENKKVSIPAENVVNF
;
A
#
# COMPACT_ATOMS: atom_id res chain seq x y z
N SER A 1 20.94 -4.58 -34.12
CA SER A 1 19.53 -4.16 -34.18
C SER A 1 19.02 -3.97 -32.75
N ARG A 2 17.91 -3.26 -32.48
CA ARG A 2 17.50 -2.87 -31.10
C ARG A 2 17.26 -4.05 -30.13
N TYR A 3 17.37 -5.30 -30.59
CA TYR A 3 17.05 -6.53 -29.86
C TYR A 3 18.07 -7.66 -30.09
N ASP A 4 19.37 -7.37 -30.10
CA ASP A 4 20.41 -8.36 -30.44
C ASP A 4 20.58 -9.52 -29.42
N SER A 5 19.66 -9.70 -28.45
CA SER A 5 19.40 -11.01 -27.80
C SER A 5 18.18 -10.96 -26.86
N ILE A 6 16.98 -11.12 -27.42
CA ILE A 6 15.83 -11.55 -26.60
C ILE A 6 16.04 -13.04 -26.28
N LEU A 7 16.10 -13.36 -24.99
CA LEU A 7 16.33 -14.73 -24.52
C LEU A 7 15.02 -15.54 -24.51
N GLU A 8 13.90 -14.89 -24.19
CA GLU A 8 12.61 -15.54 -24.08
C GLU A 8 11.47 -14.51 -24.22
N VAL A 9 10.34 -14.94 -24.79
CA VAL A 9 9.07 -14.21 -24.78
C VAL A 9 7.99 -15.13 -24.23
N LYS A 10 7.24 -14.66 -23.23
CA LYS A 10 6.15 -15.38 -22.58
C LYS A 10 4.88 -14.56 -22.55
N ASP A 11 3.79 -15.18 -23.00
CA ASP A 11 2.44 -14.65 -22.86
C ASP A 11 2.04 -14.60 -21.37
N LEU A 12 1.52 -13.46 -20.94
CA LEU A 12 0.91 -13.30 -19.63
C LEU A 12 -0.55 -13.73 -19.75
N LYS A 13 -0.78 -15.05 -19.73
CA LYS A 13 -2.11 -15.66 -19.89
C LYS A 13 -3.12 -14.97 -18.96
N ALA A 14 -4.08 -14.27 -19.57
CA ALA A 14 -5.09 -13.38 -18.97
C ALA A 14 -4.81 -11.87 -19.01
N ALA A 15 -3.76 -11.41 -19.69
CA ALA A 15 -3.50 -10.01 -20.03
C ALA A 15 -3.18 -9.87 -21.53
N ASN A 16 -3.38 -8.67 -22.10
CA ASN A 16 -3.01 -8.38 -23.50
C ASN A 16 -1.52 -7.97 -23.62
N LEU A 17 -0.67 -8.63 -22.84
CA LEU A 17 0.74 -8.30 -22.68
C LEU A 17 1.61 -9.56 -22.77
N PHE A 18 2.81 -9.37 -23.28
CA PHE A 18 3.86 -10.37 -23.26
C PHE A 18 5.03 -9.83 -22.46
N SER A 19 5.66 -10.74 -21.71
CA SER A 19 6.93 -10.50 -21.06
C SER A 19 8.06 -10.96 -21.97
N PHE A 20 9.18 -10.25 -21.96
CA PHE A 20 10.38 -10.67 -22.66
C PHE A 20 11.62 -10.44 -21.83
N THR A 21 12.63 -11.30 -21.97
CA THR A 21 13.83 -11.25 -21.15
C THR A 21 15.06 -10.89 -21.96
N THR A 22 15.82 -9.90 -21.51
CA THR A 22 17.14 -9.53 -22.03
C THR A 22 18.06 -9.23 -20.86
N ASN A 23 19.30 -9.74 -20.87
CA ASN A 23 20.28 -9.55 -19.78
C ASN A 23 19.71 -9.87 -18.38
N ASN A 24 18.92 -10.93 -18.26
CA ASN A 24 18.24 -11.35 -17.02
C ASN A 24 17.30 -10.30 -16.41
N ARG A 25 16.78 -9.38 -17.23
CA ARG A 25 15.73 -8.43 -16.87
C ARG A 25 14.52 -8.61 -17.76
N VAL A 26 13.35 -8.41 -17.19
CA VAL A 26 12.07 -8.58 -17.87
C VAL A 26 11.54 -7.21 -18.30
N GLY A 27 11.15 -7.12 -19.57
CA GLY A 27 10.37 -6.02 -20.14
C GLY A 27 8.97 -6.48 -20.50
N LEU A 28 8.10 -5.53 -20.85
CA LEU A 28 6.72 -5.79 -21.25
C LEU A 28 6.44 -5.18 -22.62
N LEU A 29 5.69 -5.92 -23.43
CA LEU A 29 5.22 -5.49 -24.75
C LEU A 29 3.74 -5.83 -24.93
N THR A 30 3.05 -5.01 -25.72
CA THR A 30 1.67 -5.27 -26.14
C THR A 30 1.60 -6.41 -27.16
N ALA A 31 0.39 -6.93 -27.41
CA ALA A 31 0.19 -7.95 -28.44
C ALA A 31 0.61 -7.55 -29.87
N THR A 32 0.76 -6.26 -30.16
CA THR A 32 1.27 -5.77 -31.47
C THR A 32 2.79 -5.67 -31.51
N GLY A 33 3.49 -5.97 -30.41
CA GLY A 33 4.94 -5.78 -30.28
C GLY A 33 5.36 -4.39 -29.84
N ALA A 34 4.42 -3.48 -29.56
CA ALA A 34 4.76 -2.16 -29.02
C ALA A 34 5.29 -2.28 -27.60
N LEU A 35 6.41 -1.61 -27.31
CA LEU A 35 7.07 -1.61 -26.01
C LEU A 35 6.21 -0.86 -24.98
N VAL A 36 5.95 -1.50 -23.83
CA VAL A 36 5.33 -0.88 -22.65
C VAL A 36 6.42 -0.53 -21.63
N TYR A 37 7.29 -1.49 -21.32
CA TYR A 37 8.44 -1.29 -20.44
C TYR A 37 9.70 -1.91 -21.04
N GLU A 38 10.79 -1.14 -21.02
CA GLU A 38 12.13 -1.68 -21.26
C GLU A 38 12.49 -2.77 -20.22
N PRO A 39 13.39 -3.71 -20.54
CA PRO A 39 13.86 -4.71 -19.59
C PRO A 39 14.46 -4.08 -18.34
N TYR A 40 13.72 -4.13 -17.23
CA TYR A 40 14.12 -3.55 -15.96
C TYR A 40 13.70 -4.40 -14.75
N PHE A 41 12.56 -5.08 -14.85
CA PHE A 41 12.03 -5.89 -13.76
C PHE A 41 12.91 -7.12 -13.51
N GLU A 42 12.99 -7.53 -12.24
CA GLU A 42 13.57 -8.82 -11.87
C GLU A 42 12.65 -9.96 -12.33
N SER A 43 11.34 -9.79 -12.15
CA SER A 43 10.32 -10.72 -12.63
C SER A 43 8.97 -10.02 -12.79
N VAL A 44 8.08 -10.63 -13.58
CA VAL A 44 6.68 -10.26 -13.67
C VAL A 44 5.80 -11.50 -13.57
N SER A 45 4.63 -11.39 -12.95
CA SER A 45 3.68 -12.49 -12.83
C SER A 45 2.24 -12.00 -12.89
N VAL A 46 1.35 -12.87 -13.36
CA VAL A 46 -0.11 -12.64 -13.32
C VAL A 46 -0.60 -12.88 -11.88
N TYR A 47 -1.40 -11.96 -11.37
CA TYR A 47 -2.04 -12.04 -10.07
C TYR A 47 -3.54 -11.85 -10.24
N LYS A 48 -4.34 -12.87 -9.88
CA LYS A 48 -5.79 -12.81 -9.95
C LYS A 48 -6.38 -12.62 -8.55
N ALA A 49 -7.25 -11.63 -8.38
CA ALA A 49 -7.99 -11.37 -7.15
C ALA A 49 -9.36 -10.79 -7.47
N ASN A 50 -10.41 -11.27 -6.79
CA ASN A 50 -11.81 -10.84 -6.98
C ASN A 50 -12.26 -10.86 -8.45
N ASP A 51 -11.87 -11.91 -9.19
CA ASP A 51 -12.08 -12.03 -10.65
C ASP A 51 -11.42 -10.97 -11.53
N ILE A 52 -10.66 -10.04 -10.95
CA ILE A 52 -9.83 -9.06 -11.65
C ILE A 52 -8.41 -9.62 -11.80
N VAL A 53 -7.78 -9.30 -12.93
CA VAL A 53 -6.41 -9.67 -13.24
C VAL A 53 -5.51 -8.46 -13.11
N TYR A 54 -4.40 -8.66 -12.42
CA TYR A 54 -3.33 -7.71 -12.22
C TYR A 54 -2.00 -8.32 -12.66
N ILE A 55 -0.99 -7.47 -12.79
CA ILE A 55 0.38 -7.89 -13.01
C ILE A 55 1.22 -7.43 -11.83
N LYS A 56 1.88 -8.36 -11.16
CA LYS A 56 2.90 -8.07 -10.16
C LYS A 56 4.25 -7.95 -10.88
N ALA A 57 4.91 -6.81 -10.72
CA ALA A 57 6.22 -6.55 -11.29
C ALA A 57 7.24 -6.28 -10.18
N LYS A 58 8.19 -7.21 -10.02
CA LYS A 58 9.22 -7.13 -8.98
C LYS A 58 10.41 -6.30 -9.47
N MET A 59 10.74 -5.26 -8.73
CA MET A 59 11.87 -4.38 -8.97
C MET A 59 13.18 -4.99 -8.45
N PRO A 60 14.36 -4.60 -9.00
CA PRO A 60 15.66 -5.13 -8.55
C PRO A 60 16.00 -4.89 -7.06
N ASN A 61 15.34 -3.93 -6.42
CA ASN A 61 15.49 -3.63 -4.98
C ASN A 61 14.54 -4.46 -4.10
N GLY A 62 13.81 -5.42 -4.67
CA GLY A 62 12.86 -6.28 -3.95
C GLY A 62 11.47 -5.68 -3.76
N ARG A 63 11.22 -4.47 -4.26
CA ARG A 63 9.90 -3.82 -4.18
C ARG A 63 8.96 -4.32 -5.27
N MET A 64 7.66 -4.26 -5.03
CA MET A 64 6.62 -4.77 -5.91
C MET A 64 5.74 -3.65 -6.44
N ALA A 65 5.67 -3.50 -7.75
CA ALA A 65 4.63 -2.71 -8.41
C ALA A 65 3.42 -3.60 -8.72
N LEU A 66 2.22 -3.01 -8.62
CA LEU A 66 0.99 -3.62 -9.10
C LEU A 66 0.52 -2.86 -10.34
N LEU A 67 0.35 -3.56 -11.45
CA LEU A 67 -0.09 -3.00 -12.72
C LEU A 67 -1.45 -3.58 -13.12
N ASP A 68 -2.20 -2.86 -13.93
CA ASP A 68 -3.35 -3.41 -14.64
C ASP A 68 -2.92 -4.27 -15.85
N THR A 69 -3.89 -4.81 -16.58
CA THR A 69 -3.65 -5.65 -17.77
C THR A 69 -3.14 -4.89 -19.00
N GLU A 70 -3.15 -3.56 -18.96
CA GLU A 70 -2.56 -2.68 -19.98
C GLU A 70 -1.13 -2.25 -19.61
N GLY A 71 -0.69 -2.57 -18.38
CA GLY A 71 0.62 -2.21 -17.85
C GLY A 71 0.63 -0.85 -17.17
N LYS A 72 -0.52 -0.23 -16.92
CA LYS A 72 -0.58 1.02 -16.14
C LYS A 72 -0.29 0.70 -14.67
N VAL A 73 0.50 1.56 -14.02
CA VAL A 73 0.77 1.45 -12.58
C VAL A 73 -0.51 1.74 -11.79
N ILE A 74 -0.90 0.78 -10.96
CA ILE A 74 -1.92 0.94 -9.93
C ILE A 74 -1.22 1.29 -8.61
N ILE A 75 -0.20 0.51 -8.24
CA ILE A 75 0.61 0.75 -7.05
C ILE A 75 2.08 0.85 -7.42
N GLN A 76 2.68 1.95 -6.99
CA GLN A 76 4.11 2.18 -7.10
C GLN A 76 4.90 1.15 -6.28
N PRO A 77 6.14 0.81 -6.68
CA PRO A 77 6.98 -0.17 -6.00
C PRO A 77 7.57 0.38 -4.69
N ILE A 78 6.70 0.63 -3.73
CA ILE A 78 6.99 1.13 -2.38
C ILE A 78 7.02 -0.02 -1.38
N TYR A 79 6.33 -1.13 -1.62
CA TYR A 79 6.22 -2.25 -0.69
C TYR A 79 6.99 -3.47 -1.20
N GLU A 80 7.36 -4.41 -0.32
CA GLU A 80 7.93 -5.70 -0.72
C GLU A 80 6.88 -6.62 -1.35
N ASP A 81 5.64 -6.50 -0.92
CA ASP A 81 4.51 -7.19 -1.53
C ASP A 81 3.20 -6.42 -1.32
N VAL A 82 2.22 -6.70 -2.18
CA VAL A 82 0.88 -6.09 -2.17
C VAL A 82 -0.16 -7.18 -2.48
N PHE A 83 -1.25 -7.25 -1.73
CA PHE A 83 -2.33 -8.20 -1.94
C PHE A 83 -3.66 -7.46 -1.98
N VAL A 84 -4.51 -7.81 -2.94
CA VAL A 84 -5.87 -7.31 -3.04
C VAL A 84 -6.75 -8.16 -2.10
N THR A 85 -7.47 -7.50 -1.21
CA THR A 85 -8.45 -8.13 -0.31
C THR A 85 -9.79 -8.30 -1.03
N GLU A 86 -10.68 -9.13 -0.48
CA GLU A 86 -12.05 -9.31 -1.02
C GLU A 86 -12.83 -7.98 -1.05
N ASP A 87 -12.50 -7.09 -0.13
CA ASP A 87 -13.09 -5.77 0.08
C ASP A 87 -12.51 -4.64 -0.81
N GLU A 88 -11.80 -4.98 -1.88
CA GLU A 88 -11.15 -3.99 -2.77
C GLU A 88 -10.20 -3.03 -2.05
N LEU A 89 -9.48 -3.53 -1.03
CA LEU A 89 -8.37 -2.85 -0.39
C LEU A 89 -7.06 -3.57 -0.67
N LEU A 90 -5.94 -2.91 -0.35
CA LEU A 90 -4.60 -3.42 -0.62
C LEU A 90 -3.83 -3.63 0.68
N LEU A 91 -3.67 -4.91 1.08
CA LEU A 91 -2.77 -5.30 2.14
C LEU A 91 -1.33 -5.16 1.64
N THR A 92 -0.50 -4.41 2.36
CA THR A 92 0.89 -4.12 1.97
C THR A 92 1.84 -4.76 2.96
N LYS A 93 3.00 -5.22 2.46
CA LYS A 93 4.04 -5.84 3.29
C LYS A 93 5.37 -5.12 3.14
N PHE A 94 6.04 -4.88 4.26
CA PHE A 94 7.42 -4.38 4.28
C PHE A 94 8.14 -4.80 5.57
N ASN A 95 9.37 -5.29 5.50
CA ASN A 95 10.16 -5.72 6.66
C ASN A 95 9.40 -6.70 7.58
N ASN A 96 8.65 -7.62 6.98
CA ASN A 96 7.79 -8.59 7.68
C ASN A 96 6.67 -7.99 8.53
N LYS A 97 6.32 -6.72 8.29
CA LYS A 97 5.16 -6.02 8.85
C LYS A 97 4.11 -5.79 7.78
N TYR A 98 2.88 -5.58 8.22
CA TYR A 98 1.71 -5.40 7.38
C TYR A 98 1.06 -4.04 7.61
N GLY A 99 0.55 -3.48 6.52
CA GLY A 99 -0.23 -2.25 6.46
C GLY A 99 -1.38 -2.43 5.48
N ILE A 100 -2.20 -1.40 5.32
CA ILE A 100 -3.30 -1.40 4.36
C ILE A 100 -3.44 -0.03 3.69
N VAL A 101 -3.64 -0.05 2.38
CA VAL A 101 -3.79 1.14 1.53
C VAL A 101 -4.99 0.96 0.60
N ASN A 102 -5.51 2.05 0.04
CA ASN A 102 -6.48 1.96 -1.05
C ASN A 102 -5.80 1.84 -2.43
N PHE A 103 -6.59 1.67 -3.49
CA PHE A 103 -6.08 1.59 -4.87
C PHE A 103 -5.48 2.89 -5.43
N ASP A 104 -5.69 4.03 -4.77
CA ASP A 104 -5.01 5.30 -5.10
C ASP A 104 -3.61 5.39 -4.45
N GLY A 105 -3.18 4.35 -3.71
CA GLY A 105 -1.94 4.36 -2.93
C GLY A 105 -2.02 5.17 -1.64
N LEU A 106 -3.21 5.61 -1.25
CA LEU A 106 -3.46 6.28 0.02
C LEU A 106 -3.43 5.28 1.17
N GLY A 107 -2.42 5.43 2.03
CA GLY A 107 -2.25 4.55 3.17
C GLY A 107 -3.25 4.81 4.29
N TYR A 108 -4.00 3.78 4.66
CA TYR A 108 -4.72 3.75 5.92
C TYR A 108 -3.74 3.38 7.04
N LEU A 109 -3.02 2.27 6.91
CA LEU A 109 -2.01 1.83 7.87
C LEU A 109 -0.69 1.57 7.14
N TYR A 110 0.39 2.19 7.60
CA TYR A 110 1.72 1.86 7.10
C TYR A 110 2.14 0.47 7.64
N PRO A 111 3.01 -0.27 6.93
CA PRO A 111 3.56 -1.53 7.43
C PRO A 111 4.36 -1.41 8.73
N GLU A 112 3.67 -1.54 9.86
CA GLU A 112 4.26 -1.60 11.21
C GLU A 112 3.64 -2.69 12.08
N PHE A 113 2.55 -3.32 11.62
CA PHE A 113 1.78 -4.30 12.37
C PHE A 113 2.19 -5.74 12.05
N ASP A 114 2.05 -6.63 13.03
CA ASP A 114 2.28 -8.06 12.85
C ASP A 114 1.18 -8.69 11.99
N THR A 115 -0.05 -8.20 12.12
CA THR A 115 -1.19 -8.54 11.24
C THR A 115 -2.10 -7.33 11.04
N VAL A 116 -2.82 -7.31 9.92
CA VAL A 116 -3.89 -6.35 9.64
C VAL A 116 -5.06 -7.12 9.02
N LYS A 117 -6.28 -6.89 9.51
CA LYS A 117 -7.53 -7.46 8.99
C LYS A 117 -8.54 -6.33 8.77
N VAL A 118 -9.25 -6.42 7.64
CA VAL A 118 -10.38 -5.53 7.33
C VAL A 118 -11.63 -6.07 8.00
N MET A 119 -12.42 -5.19 8.59
CA MET A 119 -13.77 -5.45 9.06
C MET A 119 -14.71 -4.48 8.36
N ILE A 120 -15.56 -5.01 7.48
CA ILE A 120 -16.56 -4.22 6.77
C ILE A 120 -17.93 -4.50 7.37
N ASP A 121 -18.54 -3.44 7.92
CA ASP A 121 -19.97 -3.32 8.20
C ASP A 121 -20.45 -1.96 7.63
N GLU A 122 -21.53 -1.35 8.16
CA GLU A 122 -21.96 0.01 7.81
C GLU A 122 -20.81 1.03 7.83
N ASP A 123 -19.82 0.83 8.72
CA ASP A 123 -18.56 1.54 8.78
C ASP A 123 -17.37 0.56 8.55
N THR A 124 -16.32 1.01 7.86
CA THR A 124 -15.09 0.21 7.65
C THR A 124 -14.09 0.44 8.78
N PHE A 125 -13.69 -0.64 9.45
CA PHE A 125 -12.64 -0.63 10.47
C PHE A 125 -11.48 -1.56 10.09
N PHE A 126 -10.31 -1.27 10.66
CA PHE A 126 -9.14 -2.13 10.55
C PHE A 126 -8.75 -2.64 11.92
N VAL A 127 -8.56 -3.95 12.03
CA VAL A 127 -7.95 -4.55 13.22
C VAL A 127 -6.50 -4.83 12.91
N ALA A 128 -5.60 -4.32 13.74
CA ALA A 128 -4.18 -4.61 13.61
C ALA A 128 -3.59 -5.08 14.94
N SER A 129 -2.64 -6.01 14.85
CA SER A 129 -1.92 -6.53 16.02
C SER A 129 -0.48 -6.04 16.02
N MET A 130 0.02 -5.66 17.19
CA MET A 130 1.42 -5.31 17.40
C MET A 130 1.88 -5.83 18.77
N GLY A 131 2.70 -6.89 18.77
CA GLY A 131 3.10 -7.58 19.99
C GLY A 131 1.90 -8.15 20.75
N GLU A 132 1.74 -7.74 22.00
CA GLU A 132 0.67 -8.21 22.90
C GLU A 132 -0.65 -7.41 22.78
N LYS A 133 -0.75 -6.48 21.82
CA LYS A 133 -1.89 -5.57 21.68
C LYS A 133 -2.60 -5.77 20.34
N ASN A 134 -3.92 -5.79 20.39
CA ASN A 134 -4.81 -5.58 19.25
C ASN A 134 -5.34 -4.14 19.28
N MET A 135 -5.53 -3.54 18.12
CA MET A 135 -5.98 -2.16 17.93
C MET A 135 -7.04 -2.12 16.85
N VAL A 136 -8.10 -1.35 17.08
CA VAL A 136 -9.13 -1.04 16.08
C VAL A 136 -8.90 0.36 15.55
N PHE A 137 -8.90 0.53 14.24
CA PHE A 137 -8.74 1.81 13.54
C PHE A 137 -9.94 2.10 12.67
N ASN A 138 -10.32 3.38 12.56
CA ASN A 138 -11.25 3.83 11.51
C ASN A 138 -10.52 4.05 10.17
N THR A 139 -11.25 4.43 9.12
CA THR A 139 -10.67 4.78 7.80
C THR A 139 -9.86 6.08 7.78
N ASN A 140 -9.90 6.87 8.86
CA ASN A 140 -9.02 8.00 9.07
C ASN A 140 -7.76 7.61 9.84
N SER A 141 -7.51 6.31 10.05
CA SER A 141 -6.39 5.71 10.78
C SER A 141 -6.26 6.16 12.23
N ASP A 142 -7.33 6.68 12.81
CA ASP A 142 -7.38 6.99 14.23
C ASP A 142 -7.64 5.69 14.99
N VAL A 143 -6.95 5.51 16.12
CA VAL A 143 -7.22 4.37 17.01
C VAL A 143 -8.53 4.61 17.74
N VAL A 144 -9.46 3.69 17.56
CA VAL A 144 -10.75 3.69 18.24
C VAL A 144 -10.63 2.98 19.58
N GLU A 145 -10.00 1.80 19.62
CA GLU A 145 -9.94 0.96 20.83
C GLU A 145 -8.73 0.04 20.87
N TYR A 146 -8.35 -0.41 22.08
CA TYR A 146 -7.27 -1.35 22.37
C TYR A 146 -7.76 -2.59 23.10
N PHE A 147 -7.19 -3.74 22.76
CA PHE A 147 -7.45 -5.02 23.44
C PHE A 147 -6.17 -5.81 23.64
N ASP A 148 -6.17 -6.73 24.60
CA ASP A 148 -5.10 -7.72 24.73
C ASP A 148 -5.13 -8.70 23.53
N LYS A 149 -3.96 -9.17 23.08
CA LYS A 149 -3.84 -10.00 21.86
C LYS A 149 -4.70 -11.27 21.86
N ASP A 150 -4.94 -11.84 23.05
CA ASP A 150 -5.68 -13.09 23.23
C ASP A 150 -7.20 -12.89 23.18
N THR A 151 -7.64 -11.62 23.06
CA THR A 151 -9.05 -11.26 22.90
C THR A 151 -9.50 -11.60 21.48
N VAL A 152 -10.47 -12.52 21.37
CA VAL A 152 -11.10 -12.83 20.08
C VAL A 152 -12.04 -11.69 19.69
N ILE A 153 -11.56 -10.82 18.79
CA ILE A 153 -12.36 -9.75 18.21
C ILE A 153 -13.19 -10.36 17.08
N SER A 154 -14.47 -10.61 17.35
CA SER A 154 -15.40 -11.10 16.34
C SER A 154 -16.13 -9.96 15.65
N PHE A 155 -16.62 -8.97 16.40
CA PHE A 155 -17.35 -7.80 15.93
C PHE A 155 -17.18 -6.66 16.94
N VAL A 156 -16.62 -5.51 16.53
CA VAL A 156 -16.66 -4.27 17.34
C VAL A 156 -17.58 -3.32 16.58
N GLU A 157 -18.81 -3.19 17.07
CA GLU A 157 -19.73 -2.16 16.60
C GLU A 157 -19.30 -0.85 17.27
N VAL A 158 -18.76 0.07 16.49
CA VAL A 158 -18.34 1.39 16.97
C VAL A 158 -19.37 2.39 16.51
N GLU A 159 -20.00 3.12 17.44
CA GLU A 159 -20.95 4.18 17.09
C GLU A 159 -20.24 5.34 16.36
N ASN A 160 -20.41 5.33 15.04
CA ASN A 160 -20.28 6.40 14.05
C ASN A 160 -19.50 7.66 14.46
N THR A 161 -18.22 7.74 14.07
CA THR A 161 -17.47 9.00 14.02
C THR A 161 -17.35 9.48 12.57
N SER A 162 -18.29 10.37 12.20
CA SER A 162 -18.40 11.12 10.94
C SER A 162 -17.21 11.01 9.97
N LEU A 163 -17.46 10.29 8.87
CA LEU A 163 -16.57 10.14 7.73
C LEU A 163 -16.79 11.27 6.72
N PHE A 164 -15.75 12.05 6.42
CA PHE A 164 -15.72 12.90 5.23
C PHE A 164 -14.83 12.26 4.15
N PRO A 165 -15.41 11.81 3.02
CA PRO A 165 -14.62 11.33 1.91
C PRO A 165 -14.21 12.48 0.95
N PHE A 166 -13.09 12.23 0.28
CA PHE A 166 -12.53 12.88 -0.91
C PHE A 166 -11.60 14.10 -0.72
N ALA A 167 -10.35 13.91 -1.14
CA ALA A 167 -9.63 14.86 -1.98
C ALA A 167 -8.54 14.10 -2.77
N TRP A 168 -8.52 14.35 -4.08
CA TRP A 168 -7.52 13.89 -5.04
C TRP A 168 -6.09 14.15 -4.55
N ILE A 169 -5.21 13.18 -4.76
CA ILE A 169 -3.79 13.29 -4.43
C ILE A 169 -2.99 13.32 -5.71
N GLU A 170 -2.20 14.38 -5.87
CA GLU A 170 -1.10 14.39 -6.83
C GLU A 170 -0.08 13.34 -6.40
N GLU A 171 0.47 12.60 -7.37
CA GLU A 171 1.44 11.52 -7.12
C GLU A 171 2.52 11.97 -6.13
N PRO A 172 2.75 11.24 -5.02
CA PRO A 172 3.75 11.65 -4.06
C PRO A 172 5.14 11.58 -4.69
N THR A 173 5.81 12.73 -4.76
CA THR A 173 7.22 12.85 -5.20
C THR A 173 8.22 12.36 -4.14
N ALA A 174 7.73 11.86 -3.00
CA ALA A 174 8.49 11.48 -1.82
C ALA A 174 7.96 10.18 -1.19
N ASP A 175 8.80 9.49 -0.43
CA ASP A 175 8.40 8.28 0.29
C ASP A 175 7.39 8.65 1.40
N ILE A 176 6.15 8.18 1.32
CA ILE A 176 5.21 8.31 2.44
C ILE A 176 5.59 7.26 3.49
N VAL A 177 5.98 7.71 4.68
CA VAL A 177 6.52 6.85 5.74
C VAL A 177 5.46 6.46 6.75
N ARG A 178 4.49 7.32 7.05
CA ARG A 178 3.44 7.01 8.03
C ARG A 178 2.33 8.04 8.00
N TYR A 179 1.07 7.63 7.95
CA TYR A 179 -0.05 8.54 8.23
C TYR A 179 -0.25 8.69 9.75
N ILE A 180 -0.55 9.91 10.23
CA ILE A 180 -0.56 10.26 11.66
C ILE A 180 -1.89 10.80 12.19
N GLY A 181 -2.98 10.63 11.45
CA GLY A 181 -4.30 11.15 11.84
C GLY A 181 -4.56 12.55 11.29
N GLY A 182 -5.84 12.93 11.22
CA GLY A 182 -6.28 14.28 10.83
C GLY A 182 -5.85 14.73 9.42
N GLY A 183 -5.59 13.82 8.49
CA GLY A 183 -5.16 14.16 7.14
C GLY A 183 -3.65 14.47 6.99
N ASN A 184 -2.81 14.09 7.96
CA ASN A 184 -1.38 14.38 7.97
C ASN A 184 -0.52 13.11 7.82
N PHE A 185 0.65 13.25 7.19
CA PHE A 185 1.56 12.16 6.87
C PHE A 185 3.00 12.54 7.23
N TYR A 186 3.74 11.64 7.88
CA TYR A 186 5.19 11.62 7.82
C TYR A 186 5.64 11.21 6.42
N VAL A 187 6.45 12.08 5.82
CA VAL A 187 7.02 11.90 4.49
C VAL A 187 8.53 12.00 4.58
N ARG A 188 9.25 11.08 3.93
CA ARG A 188 10.70 11.12 3.79
C ARG A 188 11.05 11.57 2.38
N GLU A 189 11.59 12.77 2.31
CA GLU A 189 12.03 13.40 1.07
C GLU A 189 13.51 13.76 1.20
N ASN A 190 14.38 13.21 0.35
CA ASN A 190 15.82 13.47 0.37
C ASN A 190 16.45 13.29 1.79
N ASP A 191 16.15 12.16 2.43
CA ASP A 191 16.58 11.81 3.80
C ASP A 191 16.06 12.73 4.93
N LYS A 192 15.13 13.65 4.64
CA LYS A 192 14.48 14.49 5.66
C LYS A 192 13.06 14.02 5.93
N LEU A 193 12.73 13.87 7.21
CA LEU A 193 11.37 13.59 7.65
C LEU A 193 10.59 14.90 7.79
N ARG A 194 9.45 15.01 7.11
CA ARG A 194 8.52 16.15 7.13
C ARG A 194 7.12 15.66 7.49
N ILE A 195 6.27 16.54 7.98
CA ILE A 195 4.83 16.26 8.14
C ILE A 195 4.11 17.06 7.05
N LEU A 196 3.44 16.37 6.14
CA LEU A 196 2.65 17.00 5.08
C LEU A 196 1.17 16.70 5.29
N ASN A 197 0.29 17.64 4.97
CA ASN A 197 -1.14 17.39 4.89
C ASN A 197 -1.50 16.71 3.56
N ARG A 198 -2.79 16.37 3.36
CA ARG A 198 -3.31 15.77 2.11
C ARG A 198 -3.05 16.60 0.84
N LYS A 199 -2.69 17.88 0.95
CA LYS A 199 -2.34 18.75 -0.19
C LYS A 199 -0.82 18.82 -0.45
N GLY A 200 -0.02 18.06 0.30
CA GLY A 200 1.44 18.14 0.24
C GLY A 200 2.03 19.37 0.93
N GLU A 201 1.21 20.15 1.65
CA GLU A 201 1.67 21.33 2.37
C GLU A 201 2.29 20.90 3.70
N GLU A 202 3.45 21.45 4.04
CA GLU A 202 4.11 21.16 5.32
C GLU A 202 3.30 21.73 6.48
N VAL A 203 3.04 20.87 7.46
CA VAL A 203 2.29 21.21 8.66
C VAL A 203 3.29 21.38 9.80
N GLU A 204 3.28 22.55 10.45
CA GLU A 204 4.17 22.78 11.59
C GLU A 204 3.89 21.76 12.69
N ASN A 205 4.98 21.19 13.22
CA ASN A 205 4.97 20.30 14.36
C ASN A 205 4.62 21.13 15.62
N LYS A 206 3.36 21.54 15.78
CA LYS A 206 2.86 21.93 17.10
C LYS A 206 3.00 20.69 17.95
N LYS A 207 4.02 20.66 18.81
CA LYS A 207 4.18 19.64 19.85
C LYS A 207 2.80 19.32 20.37
N VAL A 208 2.30 18.12 20.08
CA VAL A 208 1.13 17.59 20.76
C VAL A 208 1.58 17.42 22.19
N SER A 209 1.40 18.46 23.00
CA SER A 209 1.50 18.36 24.44
C SER A 209 0.34 17.49 24.85
N ILE A 210 0.62 16.22 25.12
CA ILE A 210 -0.31 15.37 25.86
C ILE A 210 -0.52 16.11 27.19
N PRO A 211 -1.74 16.55 27.52
CA PRO A 211 -2.02 17.14 28.83
C PRO A 211 -1.50 16.18 29.90
N ALA A 212 -0.84 16.69 30.94
CA ALA A 212 -0.18 15.84 31.93
C ALA A 212 -1.12 14.81 32.58
N GLU A 213 -2.43 15.09 32.58
CA GLU A 213 -3.50 14.18 33.02
C GLU A 213 -3.70 12.95 32.12
N ASN A 214 -3.26 12.99 30.86
CA ASN A 214 -3.32 11.87 29.91
C ASN A 214 -1.98 11.12 29.81
N VAL A 215 -0.97 11.50 30.60
CA VAL A 215 0.28 10.75 30.74
C VAL A 215 0.10 9.74 31.86
N VAL A 216 -0.20 8.48 31.50
CA VAL A 216 -0.09 7.37 32.46
C VAL A 216 1.40 7.12 32.71
N ASN A 217 1.89 7.61 33.85
CA ASN A 217 3.25 7.33 34.30
C ASN A 217 3.32 5.89 34.84
N PHE A 218 4.36 5.16 34.43
CA PHE A 218 4.76 3.89 35.03
C PHE A 218 5.31 4.09 36.46
#